data_AF-A0A9X7WZR1-F1
#
_entry.id   AF-A0A9X7WZR1-F1
#
_cell.length_a   1.000
_cell.length_b   1.000
_cell.length_c   1.000
_cell.angle_alpha   90.00
_cell.angle_beta   90.00
_cell.angle_gamma   90.00
#
_symmetry.space_group_name_H-M   'P 1'
#
loop_
_entity.id
_entity.type
_entity.pdbx_description
1 polymer ?
#
loop_
_entity_poly.entity_id
_entity_poly.type
_entity_poly.pdbx_seq_one_letter_code
_entity_poly.pdbx_strand_id
1 'polypeptide(L)' 'MTQKEIAAISGISQQYLSSLERGKRNPTVITIYQISLALNVDPMEFLRRIKKPKD' A
#
# COMPACT_ATOMS: atom_id res chain seq x y z
N MET A 1 -14.12 -0.79 -2.18
CA MET A 1 -13.23 0.38 -2.16
C MET A 1 -12.34 0.34 -3.40
N THR A 2 -12.20 1.47 -4.07
CA THR A 2 -11.44 1.64 -5.32
C THR A 2 -10.04 2.20 -5.04
N GLN A 3 -9.13 2.05 -6.01
CA GLN A 3 -7.79 2.63 -5.91
C GLN A 3 -7.82 4.16 -5.76
N LYS A 4 -8.76 4.83 -6.42
CA LYS A 4 -8.94 6.28 -6.31
C LYS A 4 -9.37 6.70 -4.90
N GLU A 5 -10.26 5.92 -4.28
CA GLU A 5 -10.70 6.17 -2.89
C GLU A 5 -9.55 5.98 -1.91
N ILE A 6 -8.76 4.89 -2.02
CA ILE A 6 -7.59 4.70 -1.16
C ILE A 6 -6.58 5.83 -1.31
N ALA A 7 -6.26 6.22 -2.54
CA ALA A 7 -5.33 7.31 -2.80
C ALA A 7 -5.79 8.62 -2.12
N ALA A 8 -7.09 8.94 -2.19
CA ALA A 8 -7.66 10.10 -1.53
C ALA A 8 -7.56 10.01 0.00
N ILE A 9 -7.89 8.85 0.59
CA ILE A 9 -7.88 8.66 2.05
C ILE A 9 -6.45 8.62 2.59
N SER A 10 -5.53 7.95 1.92
CA SER A 10 -4.14 7.79 2.37
C SER A 10 -3.26 9.02 2.08
N GLY A 11 -3.77 10.01 1.33
CA GLY A 11 -3.03 11.21 0.96
C GLY A 11 -1.90 10.96 -0.05
N ILE A 12 -1.96 9.86 -0.81
CA ILE A 12 -0.96 9.55 -1.86
C ILE A 12 -1.61 9.64 -3.24
N SER A 13 -0.83 9.90 -4.29
CA SER A 13 -1.41 9.96 -5.63
C SER A 13 -1.87 8.58 -6.11
N GLN A 14 -2.99 8.54 -6.84
CA GLN A 14 -3.49 7.30 -7.44
C GLN A 14 -2.45 6.64 -8.35
N GLN A 15 -1.67 7.44 -9.09
CA GLN A 15 -0.61 6.94 -9.96
C GLN A 15 0.56 6.32 -9.18
N TYR A 16 0.90 6.87 -8.01
CA TYR A 16 1.89 6.28 -7.12
C TYR A 16 1.39 4.96 -6.53
N LEU A 17 0.17 4.94 -6.00
CA LEU A 17 -0.49 3.71 -5.52
C LEU A 17 -0.53 2.61 -6.60
N SER A 18 -0.94 2.97 -7.82
CA SER A 18 -0.93 2.08 -8.99
C SER A 18 0.45 1.52 -9.32
N SER A 19 1.51 2.31 -9.11
CA SER A 19 2.88 1.85 -9.32
C SER A 19 3.37 0.94 -8.19
N LEU A 20 2.93 1.17 -6.95
CA LEU A 20 3.21 0.30 -5.80
C LEU A 20 2.58 -1.09 -5.97
N GLU A 21 1.30 -1.14 -6.35
CA GLU A 21 0.56 -2.40 -6.57
C GLU A 21 1.20 -3.26 -7.67
N ARG A 22 1.81 -2.64 -8.68
CA ARG A 22 2.55 -3.33 -9.75
C ARG A 22 4.01 -3.66 -9.40
N GLY A 23 4.45 -3.37 -8.17
CA GLY A 23 5.83 -3.59 -7.74
C GLY A 23 6.87 -2.72 -8.47
N LYS A 24 6.47 -1.58 -9.04
CA LYS A 24 7.36 -0.67 -9.80
C LYS A 24 8.03 0.39 -8.93
N ARG A 25 7.65 0.50 -7.66
CA ARG A 25 8.20 1.46 -6.69
C ARG A 25 8.37 0.76 -5.34
N ASN A 26 9.38 1.21 -4.59
CA ASN A 26 9.57 0.80 -3.20
C ASN A 26 8.92 1.85 -2.29
N PRO A 27 7.88 1.53 -1.51
CA PRO A 27 7.25 2.46 -0.60
C PRO A 27 8.14 2.74 0.62
N THR A 28 8.01 3.93 1.20
CA THR A 28 8.57 4.20 2.53
C THR A 28 7.73 3.52 3.61
N VAL A 29 8.27 3.37 4.83
CA VAL A 29 7.50 2.90 5.98
C VAL A 29 6.28 3.80 6.25
N ILE A 30 6.43 5.13 6.07
CA ILE A 30 5.33 6.08 6.22
C ILE A 30 4.22 5.81 5.20
N THR A 31 4.59 5.54 3.94
CA THR A 31 3.62 5.19 2.88
C THR A 31 2.85 3.91 3.22
N ILE A 32 3.54 2.88 3.73
CA ILE A 32 2.91 1.63 4.17
C ILE A 32 1.91 1.92 5.29
N TYR A 33 2.31 2.71 6.28
CA TYR A 33 1.44 3.12 7.38
C TYR A 33 0.19 3.86 6.87
N GLN A 34 0.34 4.86 6.00
CA GLN A 34 -0.78 5.61 5.43
C GLN A 34 -1.76 4.73 4.66
N ILE A 35 -1.27 3.80 3.85
CA ILE A 35 -2.11 2.86 3.10
C ILE A 35 -2.84 1.90 4.05
N SER A 36 -2.16 1.41 5.10
CA SER A 36 -2.77 0.53 6.09
C SER A 36 -3.92 1.21 6.85
N LEU A 37 -3.73 2.47 7.25
CA LEU A 37 -4.80 3.27 7.87
C LEU A 37 -5.98 3.49 6.92
N ALA A 38 -5.71 3.82 5.65
CA ALA A 38 -6.76 4.01 4.66
C ALA A 38 -7.56 2.72 4.36
N LEU A 39 -6.92 1.57 4.50
CA LEU A 39 -7.54 0.24 4.39
C LEU A 39 -8.21 -0.22 5.69
N ASN A 40 -8.07 0.52 6.79
CA ASN A 40 -8.50 0.14 8.12
C ASN A 40 -7.95 -1.23 8.55
N VAL A 41 -6.66 -1.46 8.29
CA VAL A 41 -5.94 -2.68 8.69
C VAL A 41 -4.72 -2.31 9.53
N ASP A 42 -4.33 -3.22 10.41
CA ASP A 42 -3.11 -3.06 11.19
C ASP A 42 -1.87 -3.06 10.27
N PRO A 43 -0.90 -2.14 10.45
CA PRO A 43 0.31 -2.07 9.61
C PRO A 43 1.16 -3.35 9.63
N MET A 44 1.21 -4.06 10.76
CA MET A 44 1.94 -5.33 10.84
C MET A 44 1.19 -6.44 10.11
N GLU A 45 -0.14 -6.44 10.17
CA GLU A 45 -0.96 -7.34 9.35
C GLU A 45 -0.80 -7.06 7.86
N PHE A 46 -0.76 -5.79 7.46
CA PHE A 46 -0.54 -5.38 6.06
C PHE A 46 0.78 -5.95 5.49
N LEU A 47 1.79 -6.12 6.33
CA LEU A 47 3.09 -6.71 5.96
C LEU A 47 3.16 -8.23 6.09
N ARG A 48 2.21 -8.87 6.79
CA ARG A 48 2.26 -10.28 7.21
C ARG A 48 2.23 -11.30 6.06
N ARG A 49 2.04 -10.86 4.80
CA ARG A 49 1.86 -11.74 3.64
C ARG A 49 2.78 -11.51 2.45
N ILE A 50 3.95 -10.90 2.64
CA ILE A 50 4.99 -10.97 1.60
C ILE A 50 5.61 -12.38 1.63
N LYS A 51 4.91 -13.38 1.06
CA LYS A 51 5.58 -14.63 0.66
C LYS A 51 6.69 -14.20 -0.29
N LYS A 52 7.95 -14.47 0.05
CA LYS A 52 9.02 -14.45 -0.94
C LYS A 52 8.52 -15.30 -2.12
N PRO A 53 8.69 -14.85 -3.38
CA PRO A 53 8.63 -15.78 -4.50
C PRO A 53 9.49 -16.98 -4.10
N LYS A 54 8.94 -18.19 -4.21
CA LYS A 54 9.76 -19.40 -4.06
C LYS A 54 10.90 -19.26 -5.07
N ASP A 55 12.14 -19.37 -4.58
CA ASP A 55 13.31 -19.58 -5.43
C ASP A 55 13.09 -20.77 -6.37
#